data_AF-Q65KQ1-F1
#
_entry.id   AF-Q65KQ1-F1
#
_cell.length_a   1.000
_cell.length_b   1.000
_cell.length_c   1.000
_cell.angle_alpha   90.00
_cell.angle_beta   90.00
_cell.angle_gamma   90.00
#
_symmetry.space_group_name_H-M   'P 1'
#
loop_
_entity.id
_entity.type
_entity.pdbx_description
1 polymer ?
#
loop_
_entity_poly.entity_id
_entity_poly.type
_entity_poly.pdbx_seq_one_letter_code
_entity_poly.pdbx_strand_id
1 'polypeptide(L)' 'MGKVTGVYPGPNNGLIRWIEENFGEIDGYAATFKMKDGTTMTIYDALTPVEAVGMAEIGKNVIQEAINEDEFVSRP' A
#
# COMPACT_ATOMS: atom_id res chain seq x y z
N MET A 1 -5.39 11.76 -28.48
CA MET A 1 -5.14 11.30 -27.09
C MET A 1 -4.61 9.87 -27.16
N GLY A 2 -3.32 9.69 -26.91
CA GLY A 2 -2.69 8.37 -26.98
C GLY A 2 -3.20 7.47 -25.87
N LYS A 3 -3.48 6.20 -26.21
CA LYS A 3 -3.86 5.15 -25.28
C LYS A 3 -2.73 5.02 -24.26
N VAL A 4 -2.98 5.37 -23.00
CA VAL A 4 -2.03 5.10 -21.91
C VAL A 4 -1.93 3.58 -21.81
N THR A 5 -0.93 3.01 -22.48
CA THR A 5 -0.46 1.67 -22.19
C THR A 5 0.06 1.73 -20.76
N GLY A 6 -0.58 0.99 -19.85
CA GLY A 6 -0.23 0.94 -18.43
C GLY A 6 1.28 0.85 -18.30
N VAL A 7 1.89 1.99 -17.99
CA VAL A 7 3.33 2.13 -17.87
C VAL A 7 3.74 1.05 -16.90
N TYR A 8 4.60 0.14 -17.32
CA TYR A 8 5.40 -0.64 -16.40
C TYR A 8 6.45 0.35 -15.90
N PRO A 9 6.29 0.95 -14.70
CA PRO A 9 7.28 1.86 -14.22
C PRO A 9 8.39 0.96 -13.67
N GLY A 10 9.45 0.75 -14.46
CA GLY A 10 10.75 0.48 -13.85
C GLY A 10 11.01 1.51 -12.74
N PRO A 11 11.81 1.18 -11.71
CA PRO A 11 11.84 1.82 -10.40
C PRO A 11 12.00 3.35 -10.49
N ASN A 12 10.87 4.05 -10.60
CA ASN A 12 10.76 5.51 -10.61
C ASN A 12 9.99 5.92 -9.35
N ASN A 13 10.34 5.28 -8.24
CA ASN A 13 9.47 5.08 -7.09
C ASN A 13 10.00 5.87 -5.90
N GLY A 14 9.87 7.19 -5.92
CA GLY A 14 10.20 8.00 -4.73
C GLY A 14 9.54 7.47 -3.46
N LEU A 15 8.33 6.90 -3.58
CA LEU A 15 7.62 6.23 -2.49
C LEU A 15 8.26 4.90 -2.07
N ILE A 16 8.52 3.97 -2.99
CA ILE A 16 9.15 2.68 -2.63
C ILE A 16 10.54 2.90 -2.06
N ARG A 17 11.34 3.75 -2.70
CA ARG A 17 12.66 4.10 -2.20
C ARG A 17 12.60 4.73 -0.82
N TRP A 18 11.65 5.63 -0.57
CA TRP A 18 11.45 6.18 0.78
C TRP A 18 11.03 5.08 1.77
N ILE A 19 10.16 4.13 1.38
CA ILE A 19 9.78 3.00 2.23
C ILE A 19 11.02 2.17 2.56
N GLU A 20 11.80 1.77 1.56
CA GLU A 20 13.00 0.95 1.75
C GLU A 20 14.05 1.64 2.61
N GLU A 21 14.26 2.95 2.41
CA GLU A 21 15.19 3.76 3.22
C GLU A 21 14.77 3.89 4.70
N ASN A 22 13.47 3.76 5.02
CA ASN A 22 12.94 3.98 6.39
C ASN A 22 12.54 2.69 7.11
N PHE A 23 12.16 1.65 6.36
CA PHE A 23 11.60 0.40 6.90
C PHE A 23 12.40 -0.85 6.49
N GLY A 24 13.46 -0.69 5.69
CA GLY A 24 14.27 -1.79 5.17
C GLY A 24 13.74 -2.33 3.83
N GLU A 25 14.52 -3.22 3.21
CA GLU A 25 14.11 -3.88 1.96
C GLU A 25 12.78 -4.62 2.13
N ILE A 26 11.90 -4.51 1.14
CA ILE A 26 10.56 -5.10 1.16
C ILE A 26 10.39 -6.06 -0.03
N ASP A 27 9.70 -7.18 0.20
CA ASP A 27 9.37 -8.16 -0.85
C ASP A 27 8.07 -7.81 -1.61
N GLY A 28 7.29 -6.85 -1.10
CA GLY A 28 6.03 -6.39 -1.68
C GLY A 28 5.31 -5.38 -0.79
N TYR A 29 4.28 -4.73 -1.33
CA TYR A 29 3.49 -3.75 -0.57
C TYR A 29 2.06 -3.60 -1.11
N ALA A 30 1.18 -3.03 -0.27
CA ALA A 30 -0.14 -2.55 -0.67
C ALA A 30 -0.29 -1.08 -0.32
N ALA A 31 -0.72 -0.25 -1.27
CA ALA A 31 -0.95 1.18 -1.07
C ALA A 31 -2.39 1.54 -1.42
N THR A 32 -3.14 2.06 -0.45
CA THR A 32 -4.52 2.52 -0.67
C THR A 32 -4.59 4.05 -0.70
N PHE A 33 -5.17 4.57 -1.77
CA PHE A 33 -5.38 5.99 -2.00
C PHE A 33 -6.87 6.32 -1.87
N LYS A 34 -7.19 7.30 -1.01
CA LYS A 34 -8.51 7.92 -0.99
C LYS A 34 -8.50 9.11 -1.96
N MET A 35 -9.27 9.01 -3.02
CA MET A 35 -9.33 10.01 -4.08
C MET A 35 -10.26 11.17 -3.68
N LYS A 36 -10.06 12.34 -4.29
CA LYS A 36 -10.87 13.54 -3.99
C LYS A 36 -12.35 13.39 -4.38
N ASP A 37 -12.65 12.50 -5.32
CA ASP A 37 -14.02 12.17 -5.74
C ASP A 37 -14.72 11.18 -4.79
N GLY A 38 -14.06 10.79 -3.68
CA GLY A 38 -14.60 9.88 -2.69
C GLY A 38 -14.36 8.40 -3.01
N THR A 39 -13.80 8.08 -4.18
CA THR A 39 -13.42 6.70 -4.51
C THR A 39 -12.14 6.28 -3.80
N THR A 40 -11.93 4.97 -3.68
CA THR A 40 -10.68 4.39 -3.19
C THR A 40 -10.04 3.57 -4.28
N MET A 41 -8.71 3.68 -4.39
CA MET A 41 -7.91 2.84 -5.28
C MET A 41 -6.82 2.16 -4.45
N THR A 42 -6.65 0.86 -4.63
CA THR A 42 -5.56 0.11 -3.99
C THR A 42 -4.65 -0.47 -5.06
N ILE A 43 -3.35 -0.27 -4.88
CA ILE A 43 -2.30 -0.85 -5.71
C ILE A 43 -1.61 -1.93 -4.86
N TYR A 44 -1.46 -3.12 -5.44
CA TYR A 44 -0.75 -4.24 -4.84
C TYR A 44 0.50 -4.53 -5.66
N ASP A 45 1.64 -4.59 -5.00
CA ASP A 45 2.86 -5.19 -5.51
C ASP A 45 3.00 -6.57 -4.85
N ALA A 46 2.55 -7.59 -5.57
CA ALA A 46 2.45 -8.97 -5.11
C ALA A 46 2.63 -9.92 -6.30
N LEU A 47 3.19 -11.10 -6.07
CA LEU A 47 3.40 -12.10 -7.14
C LEU A 47 2.11 -12.83 -7.47
N THR A 48 1.22 -12.99 -6.49
CA THR A 48 -0.04 -13.71 -6.67
C THR A 48 -1.25 -12.99 -6.04
N PRO A 49 -2.48 -13.26 -6.52
CA PRO A 49 -3.69 -12.78 -5.86
C PRO A 49 -3.83 -13.26 -4.40
N VAL A 50 -3.31 -14.46 -4.09
CA VAL A 50 -3.36 -15.02 -2.73
C VAL A 50 -2.49 -14.22 -1.77
N GLU A 51 -1.28 -13.85 -2.20
CA GLU A 51 -0.41 -12.96 -1.42
C GLU A 51 -1.04 -11.58 -1.20
N ALA A 52 -1.65 -11.00 -2.25
CA ALA A 52 -2.32 -9.71 -2.13
C ALA A 52 -3.47 -9.74 -1.11
N VAL A 53 -4.27 -10.80 -1.10
CA VAL A 53 -5.33 -11.00 -0.09
C VAL A 53 -4.74 -11.21 1.30
N GLY A 54 -3.69 -12.03 1.42
CA GLY A 54 -3.00 -12.26 2.69
C GLY A 54 -2.47 -10.97 3.32
N MET A 55 -1.84 -10.11 2.53
CA MET A 55 -1.35 -8.80 2.99
C MET A 55 -2.49 -7.90 3.49
N ALA A 56 -3.64 -7.89 2.82
CA ALA A 56 -4.79 -7.08 3.24
C ALA A 56 -5.35 -7.52 4.60
N GLU A 57 -5.47 -8.83 4.83
CA GLU A 57 -5.93 -9.38 6.11
C GLU A 57 -4.93 -9.12 7.24
N ILE A 58 -3.63 -9.27 6.98
CA ILE A 58 -2.57 -8.94 7.96
C ILE A 58 -2.64 -7.46 8.32
N GLY A 59 -2.72 -6.56 7.33
CA GLY A 59 -2.79 -5.12 7.57
C GLY A 59 -4.00 -4.71 8.42
N LYS A 60 -5.16 -5.35 8.19
CA LYS A 60 -6.35 -5.14 9.03
C LYS A 60 -6.10 -5.55 10.49
N ASN A 61 -5.49 -6.70 10.73
CA ASN A 61 -5.21 -7.18 12.09
C ASN A 61 -4.21 -6.27 12.81
N VAL A 62 -3.14 -5.84 12.12
CA VAL A 62 -2.14 -4.91 12.68
C VAL A 62 -2.79 -3.58 13.10
N ILE A 63 -3.70 -3.03 12.29
CA ILE A 63 -4.44 -1.81 12.67
C ILE A 63 -5.30 -2.07 13.91
N GLN A 64 -5.97 -3.22 13.98
CA GLN A 64 -6.82 -3.56 15.11
C GLN A 64 -6.01 -3.75 16.41
N GLU A 65 -4.83 -4.36 16.33
CA GLU A 65 -3.89 -4.48 17.45
C GLU A 65 -3.43 -3.10 17.91
N ALA A 66 -2.99 -2.23 17.00
CA ALA A 66 -2.59 -0.86 17.33
C ALA A 66 -3.73 -0.03 17.97
N ILE A 67 -4.99 -0.27 17.59
CA ILE A 67 -6.15 0.34 18.26
C ILE A 67 -6.29 -0.20 19.69
N ASN A 68 -6.16 -1.52 19.88
CA ASN A 68 -6.29 -2.15 21.19
C ASN A 68 -5.17 -1.74 22.16
N GLU A 69 -4.01 -1.36 21.63
CA GLU A 69 -2.83 -0.92 22.38
C GLU A 69 -2.77 0.62 22.54
N ASP A 70 -3.81 1.36 22.12
CA ASP A 70 -3.86 2.83 22.11
C ASP A 70 -2.73 3.50 21.28
N GLU A 71 -2.09 2.76 20.37
CA GLU A 71 -1.04 3.27 19.48
C GLU A 71 -1.61 3.89 18.19
N PHE A 72 -2.87 3.61 17.87
CA PHE A 72 -3.51 4.15 16.67
C PHE A 72 -4.09 5.56 16.90
N VAL A 73 -3.34 6.59 16.48
CA VAL A 73 -3.77 7.99 16.58
C VAL A 73 -4.49 8.42 15.29
N SER A 74 -5.82 8.58 15.36
CA SER A 74 -6.59 9.16 14.25
C SER A 74 -6.26 10.64 14.06
N ARG A 75 -6.08 11.08 12.81
CA ARG A 75 -6.00 12.52 12.51
C ARG A 75 -7.35 13.19 12.83
N PRO A 76 -7.34 14.43 13.37
CA PRO A 76 -8.55 15.20 13.61
C PRO A 76 -9.28 15.56 12.30
#